data_AF-A0A1H4LZH2-F1
#
_entry.id   AF-A0A1H4LZH2-F1
#
_cell.length_a   1.000
_cell.length_b   1.000
_cell.length_c   1.000
_cell.angle_alpha   90.00
_cell.angle_beta   90.00
_cell.angle_gamma   90.00
#
_symmetry.space_group_name_H-M   'P 1'
#
loop_
_entity.id
_entity.type
_entity.pdbx_description
1 polymer ?
#
loop_
_entity_poly.entity_id
_entity_poly.type
_entity_poly.pdbx_seq_one_letter_code
_entity_poly.pdbx_strand_id
1 'polypeptide(L)'
;MRRSNIATVSLIALATLASIAPAAHAESHNPADYPLRVHVFGRSQTTFYHNRQAEEAKGEGRANLFEGGEAKGVDFQYECDHKLQTSSGFETYPAKWKKPGMELVILQPEFGKPGSFDTCHLKVMMKDFTYMMRNGNLAMEPTPVYKEWMTKHEYDPEHGKNMPIANMPAAQGVAPQPPAAPPQ
;
A
#
# COMPACT_ATOMS: atom_id res chain seq x y z
N MET A 1 -25.14 59.03 54.77
CA MET A 1 -23.88 58.57 54.15
C MET A 1 -24.17 57.38 53.25
N ARG A 2 -23.69 57.47 52.00
CA ARG A 2 -23.45 56.48 50.93
C ARG A 2 -24.48 55.39 50.56
N ARG A 3 -24.80 55.45 49.26
CA ARG A 3 -25.49 54.52 48.36
C ARG A 3 -24.66 53.25 48.12
N SER A 4 -25.31 52.13 47.74
CA SER A 4 -25.24 51.59 46.37
C SER A 4 -25.86 50.20 46.23
N ASN A 5 -26.78 50.09 45.28
CA ASN A 5 -27.35 48.88 44.70
C ASN A 5 -26.31 48.12 43.88
N ILE A 6 -26.36 46.79 43.85
CA ILE A 6 -25.83 46.00 42.73
C ILE A 6 -26.86 44.93 42.38
N ALA A 7 -27.56 45.17 41.27
CA ALA A 7 -28.42 44.21 40.60
C ALA A 7 -27.53 43.15 39.92
N THR A 8 -27.82 41.87 40.19
CA THR A 8 -27.14 40.74 39.57
C THR A 8 -27.79 40.46 38.22
N VAL A 9 -27.06 40.72 37.14
CA VAL A 9 -27.47 40.40 35.77
C VAL A 9 -27.14 38.92 35.51
N SER A 10 -28.16 38.08 35.34
CA SER A 10 -27.99 36.69 34.88
C SER A 10 -27.65 36.68 33.39
N LEU A 11 -26.41 36.27 33.08
CA LEU A 11 -25.93 36.05 31.72
C LEU A 11 -26.41 34.67 31.23
N ILE A 12 -27.15 34.66 30.14
CA ILE A 12 -27.59 33.46 29.41
C ILE A 12 -26.38 32.89 28.65
N ALA A 13 -25.90 31.71 29.05
CA ALA A 13 -24.87 30.98 28.31
C ALA A 13 -25.54 30.07 27.26
N LEU A 14 -25.61 30.57 26.02
CA LEU A 14 -26.02 29.77 24.85
C LEU A 14 -24.82 28.90 24.43
N ALA A 15 -24.83 27.63 24.81
CA ALA A 15 -23.81 26.66 24.41
C ALA A 15 -24.06 26.21 22.95
N THR A 16 -23.34 26.81 21.99
CA THR A 16 -23.29 26.32 20.62
C THR A 16 -22.39 25.08 20.54
N LEU A 17 -22.99 23.90 20.47
CA LEU A 17 -22.31 22.67 20.07
C LEU A 17 -21.86 22.80 18.61
N ALA A 18 -20.58 23.14 18.39
CA ALA A 18 -19.96 23.05 17.08
C ALA A 18 -19.72 21.57 16.75
N SER A 19 -20.58 21.02 15.91
CA SER A 19 -20.43 19.69 15.33
C SER A 19 -19.14 19.62 14.52
N ILE A 20 -18.10 18.98 15.06
CA ILE A 20 -16.89 18.63 14.29
C ILE A 20 -17.31 17.49 13.37
N ALA A 21 -17.82 17.82 12.19
CA ALA A 21 -17.96 16.84 11.12
C ALA A 21 -16.53 16.46 10.68
N PRO A 22 -16.17 15.16 10.66
CA PRO A 22 -14.90 14.77 10.06
C PRO A 22 -14.96 15.16 8.58
N ALA A 23 -14.09 16.08 8.18
CA ALA A 23 -13.90 16.39 6.78
C ALA A 23 -13.47 15.08 6.09
N ALA A 24 -14.32 14.58 5.18
CA ALA A 24 -13.91 13.57 4.23
C ALA A 24 -12.88 14.23 3.30
N HIS A 25 -11.62 14.24 3.72
CA HIS A 25 -10.52 14.69 2.88
C HIS A 25 -10.44 13.72 1.70
N ALA A 26 -10.54 14.27 0.48
CA ALA A 26 -10.25 13.51 -0.72
C ALA A 26 -8.82 12.93 -0.58
N GLU A 27 -8.66 11.67 -0.97
CA GLU A 27 -7.35 11.03 -0.92
C GLU A 27 -6.38 11.78 -1.84
N SER A 28 -5.15 12.02 -1.38
CA SER A 28 -4.13 12.65 -2.21
C SER A 28 -3.65 11.71 -3.30
N HIS A 29 -3.33 12.23 -4.49
CA HIS A 29 -2.73 11.48 -5.58
C HIS A 29 -1.21 11.74 -5.68
N ASN A 30 -0.65 12.54 -4.78
CA ASN A 30 0.77 12.85 -4.73
C ASN A 30 1.53 11.73 -3.97
N PRO A 31 2.48 11.02 -4.61
CA PRO A 31 3.24 9.96 -3.94
C PRO A 31 4.01 10.39 -2.70
N ALA A 32 4.36 11.67 -2.57
CA ALA A 32 5.05 12.17 -1.38
C ALA A 32 4.21 12.08 -0.09
N ASP A 33 2.88 11.97 -0.22
CA ASP A 33 1.96 11.83 0.91
C ASP A 33 1.79 10.38 1.39
N TYR A 34 2.54 9.45 0.78
CA TYR A 34 2.44 8.00 0.98
C TYR A 34 3.78 7.42 1.44
N PRO A 35 4.12 7.57 2.74
CA PRO A 35 5.44 7.22 3.26
C PRO A 35 5.68 5.72 3.39
N LEU A 36 4.62 4.90 3.39
CA LEU A 36 4.73 3.45 3.51
C LEU A 36 4.87 2.81 2.13
N ARG A 37 5.25 1.53 2.10
CA ARG A 37 5.36 0.78 0.84
C ARG A 37 4.66 -0.57 0.96
N VAL A 38 4.04 -1.02 -0.12
CA VAL A 38 3.36 -2.33 -0.17
C VAL A 38 3.87 -3.13 -1.37
N HIS A 39 4.35 -4.34 -1.11
CA HIS A 39 4.71 -5.31 -2.16
C HIS A 39 3.62 -6.38 -2.29
N VAL A 40 2.93 -6.46 -3.43
CA VAL A 40 1.84 -7.41 -3.67
C VAL A 40 2.38 -8.66 -4.37
N PHE A 41 2.38 -9.81 -3.69
CA PHE A 41 2.91 -11.07 -4.24
C PHE A 41 1.91 -11.84 -5.09
N GLY A 42 0.64 -11.83 -4.67
CA GLY A 42 -0.40 -12.61 -5.32
C GLY A 42 -1.79 -12.05 -5.01
N ARG A 43 -2.71 -12.24 -5.94
CA ARG A 43 -4.09 -11.79 -5.83
C ARG A 43 -5.05 -12.73 -6.56
N SER A 44 -6.23 -12.91 -6.00
CA SER A 44 -7.42 -13.43 -6.68
C SER A 44 -8.36 -12.27 -6.92
N GLN A 45 -8.96 -12.16 -8.11
CA GLN A 45 -9.80 -11.01 -8.44
C GLN A 45 -10.96 -11.34 -9.35
N THR A 46 -12.05 -10.61 -9.15
CA THR A 46 -13.19 -10.51 -10.06
C THR A 46 -13.24 -9.09 -10.62
N THR A 47 -13.37 -8.96 -11.93
CA THR A 47 -13.56 -7.67 -12.60
C THR A 47 -15.01 -7.55 -13.02
N PHE A 48 -15.64 -6.45 -12.62
CA PHE A 48 -17.00 -6.11 -12.96
C PHE A 48 -17.00 -5.18 -14.18
N TYR A 49 -17.94 -5.45 -15.08
CA TYR A 49 -18.03 -4.75 -16.36
C TYR A 49 -19.41 -4.12 -16.51
N HIS A 50 -19.43 -2.87 -16.97
CA HIS A 50 -20.64 -2.19 -17.42
C HIS A 50 -20.43 -1.74 -18.87
N ASN A 51 -21.41 -1.98 -19.75
CA ASN A 51 -21.31 -1.66 -21.18
C ASN A 51 -19.99 -2.12 -21.84
N ARG A 52 -19.46 -3.29 -21.43
CA ARG A 52 -18.17 -3.88 -21.86
C ARG A 52 -16.91 -3.11 -21.43
N GLN A 53 -17.04 -2.12 -20.56
CA GLN A 53 -15.91 -1.42 -19.93
C GLN A 53 -15.70 -1.98 -18.52
N ALA A 54 -14.45 -2.17 -18.12
CA ALA A 54 -14.12 -2.57 -16.76
C ALA A 54 -14.28 -1.34 -15.86
N GLU A 55 -15.16 -1.43 -14.87
CA GLU A 55 -15.43 -0.33 -13.93
C GLU A 55 -14.85 -0.59 -12.55
N GLU A 56 -14.73 -1.86 -12.16
CA GLU A 56 -14.40 -2.20 -10.78
C GLU A 56 -13.69 -3.55 -10.72
N ALA A 57 -12.73 -3.68 -9.80
CA ALA A 57 -12.05 -4.91 -9.46
C ALA A 57 -12.12 -5.14 -7.96
N LYS A 58 -12.69 -6.28 -7.56
CA LYS A 58 -12.69 -6.75 -6.17
C LYS A 58 -11.89 -8.01 -6.03
N GLY A 59 -11.26 -8.19 -4.89
CA GLY A 59 -10.46 -9.39 -4.67
C GLY A 59 -9.81 -9.45 -3.32
N GLU A 60 -8.92 -10.41 -3.20
CA GLU A 60 -8.09 -10.62 -2.03
C GLU A 60 -6.68 -11.04 -2.46
N GLY A 61 -5.72 -10.90 -1.54
CA GLY A 61 -4.34 -11.22 -1.85
C GLY A 61 -3.42 -11.22 -0.65
N ARG A 62 -2.13 -11.36 -0.94
CA ARG A 62 -1.05 -11.37 0.04
C ARG A 62 0.01 -10.36 -0.35
N ALA A 63 0.46 -9.59 0.63
CA ALA A 63 1.44 -8.55 0.44
C ALA A 63 2.36 -8.44 1.67
N ASN A 64 3.47 -7.71 1.51
CA ASN A 64 4.19 -7.16 2.64
C ASN A 64 3.95 -5.66 2.72
N LEU A 65 3.69 -5.16 3.92
CA LEU A 65 3.78 -3.75 4.27
C LEU A 65 5.17 -3.45 4.81
N PHE A 66 5.82 -2.41 4.29
CA PHE A 66 7.07 -1.86 4.81
C PHE A 66 6.75 -0.59 5.59
N GLU A 67 7.13 -0.61 6.87
CA GLU A 67 6.91 0.49 7.80
C GLU A 67 8.03 0.50 8.84
N GLY A 68 8.77 1.62 8.93
CA GLY A 68 9.80 1.82 9.93
C GLY A 68 11.02 0.90 9.76
N GLY A 69 11.36 0.55 8.52
CA GLY A 69 12.49 -0.33 8.19
C GLY A 69 12.22 -1.81 8.47
N GLU A 70 10.95 -2.18 8.68
CA GLU A 70 10.52 -3.57 8.83
C GLU A 70 9.46 -3.91 7.80
N ALA A 71 9.45 -5.17 7.34
CA ALA A 71 8.40 -5.69 6.49
C ALA A 71 7.51 -6.63 7.30
N LYS A 72 6.19 -6.43 7.26
CA LYS A 72 5.19 -7.32 7.88
C LYS A 72 4.24 -7.86 6.82
N GLY A 73 3.96 -9.14 6.89
CA GLY A 73 2.98 -9.78 6.03
C GLY A 73 1.59 -9.23 6.30
N VAL A 74 0.82 -9.06 5.24
CA VAL A 74 -0.60 -8.74 5.30
C VAL A 74 -1.35 -9.63 4.32
N ASP A 75 -2.45 -10.22 4.79
CA ASP A 75 -3.51 -10.65 3.89
C ASP A 75 -4.43 -9.45 3.68
N PHE A 76 -4.95 -9.25 2.49
CA PHE A 76 -5.79 -8.09 2.21
C PHE A 76 -6.99 -8.44 1.34
N GLN A 77 -8.06 -7.67 1.49
CA GLN A 77 -9.17 -7.57 0.57
C GLN A 77 -9.19 -6.18 -0.05
N TYR A 78 -9.65 -6.06 -1.28
CA TYR A 78 -9.67 -4.79 -1.99
C TYR A 78 -10.90 -4.63 -2.88
N GLU A 79 -11.21 -3.37 -3.13
CA GLU A 79 -12.19 -2.87 -4.07
C GLU A 79 -11.56 -1.64 -4.70
N CYS A 80 -11.12 -1.76 -5.95
CA CYS A 80 -10.47 -0.69 -6.70
C CYS A 80 -11.24 -0.43 -8.01
N ASP A 81 -11.17 0.79 -8.54
CA ASP A 81 -11.73 1.15 -9.85
C ASP A 81 -11.01 0.43 -11.01
N HIS A 82 -9.76 0.02 -10.78
CA HIS A 82 -8.93 -0.68 -11.74
C HIS A 82 -8.32 -1.96 -11.18
N LYS A 83 -8.00 -2.91 -12.07
CA LYS A 83 -7.36 -4.18 -11.68
C LYS A 83 -6.06 -3.92 -10.91
N LEU A 84 -6.04 -4.34 -9.64
CA LEU A 84 -4.80 -4.40 -8.87
C LEU A 84 -3.79 -5.29 -9.59
N GLN A 85 -2.52 -4.87 -9.63
CA GLN A 85 -1.44 -5.69 -10.16
C GLN A 85 -0.60 -6.30 -9.03
N THR A 86 0.04 -7.42 -9.33
CA THR A 86 1.15 -7.91 -8.50
C THR A 86 2.35 -7.05 -8.77
N SER A 87 3.11 -6.77 -7.72
CA SER A 87 4.38 -6.09 -7.82
C SER A 87 5.35 -6.91 -8.68
N SER A 88 6.11 -6.25 -9.55
CA SER A 88 7.15 -6.89 -10.34
C SER A 88 8.47 -6.90 -9.57
N GLY A 89 9.14 -8.05 -9.50
CA GLY A 89 10.44 -8.16 -8.83
C GLY A 89 10.43 -7.68 -7.37
N PHE A 90 11.03 -6.53 -7.10
CA PHE A 90 11.12 -5.89 -5.78
C PHE A 90 10.38 -4.55 -5.70
N GLU A 91 9.63 -4.18 -6.75
CA GLU A 91 8.84 -2.96 -6.80
C GLU A 91 7.77 -2.93 -5.70
N THR A 92 7.38 -1.74 -5.30
CA THR A 92 6.35 -1.53 -4.28
C THR A 92 5.44 -0.38 -4.66
N TYR A 93 4.18 -0.46 -4.23
CA TYR A 93 3.22 0.63 -4.31
C TYR A 93 3.46 1.62 -3.17
N PRO A 94 3.39 2.94 -3.42
CA PRO A 94 3.31 3.93 -2.34
C PRO A 94 2.03 3.66 -1.54
N ALA A 95 2.13 3.71 -0.22
CA ALA A 95 1.04 3.39 0.66
C ALA A 95 0.98 4.35 1.87
N LYS A 96 -0.20 4.43 2.48
CA LYS A 96 -0.38 5.09 3.78
C LYS A 96 -1.50 4.40 4.55
N TRP A 97 -1.49 4.56 5.86
CA TRP A 97 -2.63 4.18 6.68
C TRP A 97 -3.79 5.15 6.45
N LYS A 98 -4.95 4.60 6.11
CA LYS A 98 -6.23 5.28 6.34
C LYS A 98 -6.76 4.94 7.72
N LYS A 99 -6.59 3.69 8.15
CA LYS A 99 -6.81 3.25 9.53
C LYS A 99 -5.67 2.33 9.96
N PRO A 100 -4.81 2.76 10.92
CA PRO A 100 -3.65 1.96 11.34
C PRO A 100 -4.02 0.53 11.69
N GLY A 101 -3.30 -0.43 11.08
CA GLY A 101 -3.48 -1.87 11.28
C GLY A 101 -4.75 -2.48 10.67
N MET A 102 -5.57 -1.72 9.94
CA MET A 102 -6.86 -2.22 9.40
C MET A 102 -7.11 -1.82 7.94
N GLU A 103 -6.74 -0.61 7.53
CA GLU A 103 -7.01 -0.13 6.17
C GLU A 103 -5.83 0.70 5.64
N LEU A 104 -5.26 0.24 4.54
CA LEU A 104 -4.25 0.94 3.76
C LEU A 104 -4.90 1.58 2.53
N VAL A 105 -4.31 2.68 2.08
CA VAL A 105 -4.54 3.23 0.75
C VAL A 105 -3.23 3.12 0.00
N ILE A 106 -3.26 2.52 -1.19
CA ILE A 106 -2.12 2.43 -2.09
C ILE A 106 -2.33 3.33 -3.31
N LEU A 107 -1.23 3.83 -3.88
CA LEU A 107 -1.22 4.50 -5.17
C LEU A 107 -0.85 3.53 -6.28
N GLN A 108 -1.76 3.33 -7.23
CA GLN A 108 -1.54 2.55 -8.44
C GLN A 108 -1.25 3.49 -9.61
N PRO A 109 -0.23 3.19 -10.45
CA PRO A 109 0.00 3.99 -11.65
C PRO A 109 -1.15 3.78 -12.65
N GLU A 110 -1.62 4.86 -13.27
CA GLU A 110 -2.59 4.78 -14.36
C GLU A 110 -1.91 4.32 -15.66
N PHE A 111 -2.48 3.30 -16.30
CA PHE A 111 -1.96 2.79 -17.56
C PHE A 111 -2.05 3.85 -18.66
N GLY A 112 -0.93 4.06 -19.36
CA GLY A 112 -0.84 5.02 -20.46
C GLY A 112 -0.71 6.49 -20.03
N LYS A 113 -0.66 6.78 -18.72
CA LYS A 113 -0.47 8.14 -18.19
C LYS A 113 0.69 8.18 -17.18
N PRO A 114 1.94 8.32 -17.65
CA PRO A 114 3.11 8.40 -16.78
C PRO A 114 2.95 9.50 -15.73
N GLY A 115 3.21 9.18 -14.46
CA GLY A 115 3.11 10.13 -13.35
C GLY A 115 1.69 10.39 -12.84
N SER A 116 0.66 9.78 -13.43
CA SER A 116 -0.70 9.78 -12.87
C SER A 116 -0.92 8.55 -12.00
N PHE A 117 -1.61 8.75 -10.89
CA PHE A 117 -1.90 7.72 -9.92
C PHE A 117 -3.38 7.72 -9.58
N ASP A 118 -3.88 6.52 -9.32
CA ASP A 118 -5.19 6.28 -8.74
C ASP A 118 -5.03 5.61 -7.37
N THR A 119 -6.03 5.76 -6.52
CA THR A 119 -6.02 5.21 -5.17
C THR A 119 -6.72 3.86 -5.12
N CYS A 120 -6.22 2.93 -4.31
CA CYS A 120 -6.98 1.75 -3.97
C CYS A 120 -6.91 1.43 -2.48
N HIS A 121 -8.08 1.09 -1.94
CA HIS A 121 -8.27 0.79 -0.53
C HIS A 121 -8.08 -0.70 -0.29
N LEU A 122 -7.18 -1.03 0.64
CA LEU A 122 -6.91 -2.39 1.07
C LEU A 122 -7.36 -2.55 2.52
N LYS A 123 -8.34 -3.41 2.78
CA LYS A 123 -8.65 -3.88 4.13
C LYS A 123 -7.66 -4.98 4.47
N VAL A 124 -6.88 -4.79 5.53
CA VAL A 124 -5.74 -5.65 5.83
C VAL A 124 -5.93 -6.45 7.13
N MET A 125 -5.34 -7.64 7.12
CA MET A 125 -5.10 -8.46 8.31
C MET A 125 -3.60 -8.62 8.47
N MET A 126 -3.05 -7.97 9.49
CA MET A 126 -1.62 -8.04 9.84
C MET A 126 -1.21 -9.46 10.24
N LYS A 127 0.00 -9.86 9.86
CA LYS A 127 0.64 -11.12 10.27
C LYS A 127 1.82 -10.85 11.18
N ASP A 128 2.21 -11.87 11.93
CA ASP A 128 3.41 -11.94 12.77
C ASP A 128 4.65 -12.45 12.03
N PHE A 129 4.52 -12.69 10.72
CA PHE A 129 5.57 -13.09 9.81
C PHE A 129 5.54 -12.22 8.55
N THR A 130 6.54 -12.40 7.70
CA THR A 130 6.70 -11.70 6.43
C THR A 130 6.63 -12.70 5.28
N TYR A 131 6.07 -12.32 4.14
CA TYR A 131 6.11 -13.17 2.96
C TYR A 131 7.43 -12.99 2.20
N MET A 132 7.96 -14.06 1.60
CA MET A 132 9.15 -13.99 0.77
C MET A 132 9.05 -15.01 -0.37
N MET A 133 9.41 -14.60 -1.58
CA MET A 133 9.53 -15.53 -2.70
C MET A 133 10.80 -16.38 -2.54
N ARG A 134 10.63 -17.71 -2.50
CA ARG A 134 11.72 -18.69 -2.54
C ARG A 134 11.45 -19.70 -3.64
N ASN A 135 12.40 -19.84 -4.57
CA ASN A 135 12.31 -20.80 -5.67
C ASN A 135 10.97 -20.73 -6.43
N GLY A 136 10.48 -19.52 -6.68
CA GLY A 136 9.21 -19.28 -7.37
C GLY A 136 7.95 -19.49 -6.52
N ASN A 137 8.08 -19.87 -5.24
CA ASN A 137 6.95 -20.07 -4.33
C ASN A 137 6.92 -19.01 -3.22
N LEU A 138 5.72 -18.66 -2.79
CA LEU A 138 5.54 -17.74 -1.67
C LEU A 138 5.72 -18.48 -0.34
N ALA A 139 6.79 -18.18 0.37
CA ALA A 139 7.10 -18.69 1.70
C ALA A 139 6.78 -17.64 2.78
N MET A 140 6.71 -18.10 4.03
CA MET A 140 6.61 -17.26 5.22
C MET A 140 7.95 -17.27 5.94
N GLU A 141 8.39 -16.10 6.39
CA GLU A 141 9.65 -15.90 7.11
C GLU A 141 9.39 -15.14 8.40
N PRO A 142 10.08 -15.45 9.51
CA PRO A 142 10.05 -14.60 10.68
C PRO A 142 10.50 -13.18 10.32
N THR A 143 9.77 -12.17 10.78
CA THR A 143 10.09 -10.76 10.49
C THR A 143 11.53 -10.36 10.82
N PRO A 144 12.14 -10.81 11.93
CA PRO A 144 13.56 -10.51 12.21
C PRO A 144 14.52 -11.06 11.16
N VAL A 145 14.27 -12.28 10.66
CA VAL A 145 15.11 -12.92 9.61
C VAL A 145 15.00 -12.14 8.30
N TYR A 146 13.79 -11.70 7.94
CA TYR A 146 13.61 -10.88 6.75
C TYR A 146 14.27 -9.50 6.89
N LYS A 147 14.23 -8.89 8.09
CA LYS A 147 14.92 -7.62 8.38
C LYS A 147 16.44 -7.74 8.25
N GLU A 148 17.02 -8.84 8.73
CA GLU A 148 18.45 -9.15 8.52
C GLU A 148 18.77 -9.29 7.03
N TRP A 149 17.90 -9.98 6.27
CA TRP A 149 18.05 -10.08 4.82
C TRP A 149 17.97 -8.70 4.15
N MET A 150 16.99 -7.86 4.50
CA MET A 150 16.85 -6.48 4.00
C MET A 150 18.14 -5.67 4.24
N THR A 151 18.63 -5.70 5.47
CA THR A 151 19.85 -4.97 5.88
C THR A 151 21.06 -5.45 5.09
N LYS A 152 21.25 -6.77 4.99
CA LYS A 152 22.38 -7.37 4.26
C LYS A 152 22.38 -7.03 2.78
N HIS A 153 21.20 -6.84 2.19
CA HIS A 153 21.06 -6.53 0.76
C HIS A 153 20.73 -5.06 0.50
N GLU A 154 20.89 -4.19 1.50
CA GLU A 154 20.53 -2.76 1.44
C GLU A 154 19.16 -2.50 0.82
N TYR A 155 18.20 -3.39 1.05
CA TYR A 155 16.85 -3.29 0.52
C TYR A 155 16.01 -2.48 1.50
N ASP A 156 15.58 -1.31 1.05
CA ASP A 156 14.82 -0.34 1.83
C ASP A 156 13.87 0.44 0.89
N PRO A 157 12.69 -0.13 0.61
CA PRO A 157 11.71 0.48 -0.28
C PRO A 157 11.20 1.84 0.20
N GLU A 158 11.16 2.07 1.52
CA GLU A 158 10.66 3.32 2.12
C GLU A 158 11.58 4.49 1.75
N HIS A 159 12.89 4.23 1.61
CA HIS A 159 13.90 5.23 1.27
C HIS A 159 14.43 5.10 -0.17
N GLY A 160 13.61 4.53 -1.07
CA GLY A 160 13.91 4.47 -2.51
C GLY A 160 14.93 3.40 -2.93
N LYS A 161 15.44 2.59 -2.00
CA LYS A 161 16.28 1.42 -2.31
C LYS A 161 15.40 0.23 -2.70
N ASN A 162 14.70 0.39 -3.82
CA ASN A 162 13.70 -0.57 -4.32
C ASN A 162 14.30 -1.85 -4.94
N MET A 163 15.62 -1.97 -5.00
CA MET A 163 16.31 -3.14 -5.52
C MET A 163 17.39 -3.58 -4.53
N PRO A 164 17.39 -4.84 -4.08
CA PRO A 164 18.48 -5.34 -3.24
C PRO A 164 19.80 -5.33 -4.01
N ILE A 165 20.89 -4.92 -3.35
CA ILE A 165 22.23 -5.08 -3.91
C ILE A 165 22.57 -6.57 -3.99
N ALA A 166 22.94 -7.02 -5.19
CA ALA A 166 23.25 -8.42 -5.41
C ALA A 166 24.64 -8.75 -4.84
N ASN A 167 24.67 -9.45 -3.71
CA ASN A 167 25.69 -10.47 -3.45
C ASN A 167 25.13 -11.87 -3.79
N MET A 168 24.38 -11.97 -4.88
CA MET A 168 23.91 -13.24 -5.44
C MET A 168 24.66 -13.51 -6.75
N PRO A 169 25.13 -14.77 -6.99
CA PRO A 169 25.58 -15.16 -8.32
C PRO A 169 24.43 -14.86 -9.29
N ALA A 170 24.77 -14.27 -10.43
CA ALA A 170 23.83 -13.87 -11.47
C ALA A 170 22.69 -14.88 -11.58
N ALA A 171 21.45 -14.37 -11.61
CA ALA A 171 20.36 -15.09 -12.25
C ALA A 171 20.95 -15.71 -13.52
N GLN A 172 20.97 -17.04 -13.59
CA GLN A 172 21.45 -17.75 -14.76
C GLN A 172 20.55 -17.28 -15.90
N GLY A 173 21.07 -16.32 -16.67
CA GLY A 173 20.42 -15.82 -17.85
C GLY A 173 20.10 -17.02 -18.71
N VAL A 174 18.87 -17.04 -19.20
CA VAL A 174 18.46 -17.92 -20.28
C VAL A 174 19.57 -17.85 -21.34
N ALA A 175 20.28 -18.95 -21.53
CA ALA A 175 21.25 -19.06 -22.60
C ALA A 175 20.55 -18.69 -23.92
N PRO A 176 21.18 -17.93 -24.83
CA PRO A 176 20.56 -17.62 -26.11
C PRO A 176 20.17 -18.93 -26.80
N GLN A 177 18.87 -19.14 -27.06
CA GLN A 177 18.44 -20.22 -27.93
C GLN A 177 19.05 -19.98 -29.31
N PRO A 178 19.72 -20.96 -29.92
CA PRO A 178 20.12 -20.87 -31.32
C PRO A 178 18.90 -20.64 -32.21
N PRO A 179 19.02 -19.87 -33.30
CA PRO A 179 17.90 -19.64 -34.22
C PRO A 179 17.36 -20.97 -34.75
N ALA A 180 16.03 -21.11 -34.72
CA ALA A 180 15.35 -22.27 -35.25
C ALA A 180 15.65 -22.44 -36.74
N ALA A 181 16.00 -23.67 -37.15
CA ALA A 181 16.21 -24.01 -38.55
C ALA A 181 14.90 -23.84 -39.35
N PRO A 182 14.97 -23.38 -40.61
CA PRO A 182 13.79 -23.21 -41.44
C PRO A 182 13.11 -24.55 -41.73
N PRO A 183 11.76 -24.57 -41.86
CA PRO A 183 11.01 -25.78 -42.17
C PRO A 183 11.36 -26.32 -43.57
N GLN A 184 11.37 -27.65 -43.69
CA GLN A 184 11.57 -28.38 -44.95
C GLN A 184 10.33 -28.33 -45.86
#